data_AF-A0A0D2W002-F1
#
_entry.id   AF-A0A0D2W002-F1
#
_cell.length_a   1.000
_cell.length_b   1.000
_cell.length_c   1.000
_cell.angle_alpha   90.00
_cell.angle_beta   90.00
_cell.angle_gamma   90.00
#
_symmetry.space_group_name_H-M   'P 1'
#
loop_
_entity.id
_entity.type
_entity.pdbx_description
1 polymer ?
#
loop_
_entity_poly.entity_id
_entity_poly.type
_entity_poly.pdbx_seq_one_letter_code
_entity_poly.pdbx_strand_id
1 'polypeptide(L)'
;MDREAKNKILIFGGTGNLGTYMVKASIKLGHPTFVFARPLTPQSTINKINLHKEFQSSGVTIIQGELKEHEKIVAILRQVDIVISVLPFPQVPDQIHIIEAIKVASNIK
;
A
#
# COMPACT_ATOMS: atom_id res chain seq x y z
N MET A 1 27.78 -12.54 4.53
CA MET A 1 27.02 -12.07 3.36
C MET A 1 25.98 -11.10 3.85
N ASP A 2 26.27 -9.81 3.80
CA ASP A 2 25.28 -8.79 4.10
C ASP A 2 24.15 -8.92 3.07
N ARG A 3 22.97 -9.33 3.51
CA ARG A 3 21.78 -9.18 2.69
C ARG A 3 21.55 -7.69 2.57
N GLU A 4 21.73 -7.15 1.37
CA GLU A 4 21.31 -5.78 1.06
C GLU A 4 19.90 -5.56 1.61
N ALA A 5 19.73 -4.53 2.45
CA ALA A 5 18.46 -4.26 3.10
C ALA A 5 17.39 -4.02 2.03
N LYS A 6 16.38 -4.89 1.99
CA LYS A 6 15.31 -4.78 0.99
C LYS A 6 14.49 -3.53 1.25
N ASN A 7 14.25 -2.76 0.18
CA ASN A 7 13.37 -1.59 0.23
C ASN A 7 11.99 -1.97 0.78
N LYS A 8 11.46 -1.14 1.67
CA LYS A 8 10.09 -1.22 2.17
C LYS A 8 9.15 -0.60 1.14
N ILE A 9 8.13 -1.33 0.73
CA ILE A 9 7.25 -0.94 -0.38
C ILE A 9 5.84 -0.67 0.15
N LEU A 10 5.29 0.49 -0.15
CA LEU A 10 3.87 0.82 0.07
C LEU A 10 3.10 0.74 -1.25
N ILE A 11 2.01 -0.02 -1.27
CA ILE A 11 1.17 -0.22 -2.46
C ILE A 11 -0.23 0.36 -2.22
N PHE A 12 -0.61 1.37 -2.99
CA PHE A 12 -1.99 1.86 -3.10
C PHE A 12 -2.74 1.05 -4.16
N GLY A 13 -4.00 0.71 -3.89
CA GLY A 13 -4.77 -0.17 -4.79
C GLY A 13 -4.32 -1.63 -4.75
N GLY A 14 -3.56 -2.03 -3.71
CA GLY A 14 -3.01 -3.39 -3.57
C GLY A 14 -4.07 -4.51 -3.49
N THR A 15 -5.33 -4.18 -3.21
CA THR A 15 -6.46 -5.13 -3.17
C THR A 15 -7.24 -5.21 -4.49
N GLY A 16 -6.83 -4.48 -5.53
CA GLY A 16 -7.36 -4.61 -6.88
C GLY A 16 -6.75 -5.79 -7.64
N ASN A 17 -7.25 -6.03 -8.86
CA ASN A 17 -6.80 -7.13 -9.71
C ASN A 17 -5.28 -7.11 -9.93
N LEU A 18 -4.74 -6.02 -10.50
CA LEU A 18 -3.30 -5.86 -10.70
C LEU A 18 -2.53 -5.66 -9.40
N GLY A 19 -3.10 -4.93 -8.45
CA GLY A 19 -2.49 -4.68 -7.15
C GLY A 19 -2.15 -5.96 -6.39
N THR A 20 -3.00 -6.98 -6.47
CA THR A 20 -2.78 -8.27 -5.81
C THR A 20 -1.52 -8.97 -6.32
N TYR A 21 -1.26 -8.92 -7.63
CA TYR A 21 -0.04 -9.47 -8.21
C TYR A 21 1.20 -8.68 -7.77
N MET A 22 1.10 -7.35 -7.69
CA MET A 22 2.19 -6.50 -7.21
C MET A 22 2.55 -6.80 -5.74
N VAL A 23 1.55 -6.96 -4.88
CA VAL A 23 1.74 -7.36 -3.48
C VAL A 23 2.42 -8.72 -3.39
N LYS A 24 1.92 -9.73 -4.13
CA LYS A 24 2.48 -11.09 -4.15
C LYS A 24 3.91 -11.13 -4.70
N ALA A 25 4.23 -10.32 -5.71
CA ALA A 25 5.58 -10.22 -6.24
C ALA A 25 6.54 -9.57 -5.22
N SER A 26 6.10 -8.48 -4.57
CA SER A 26 6.88 -7.78 -3.55
C SER A 26 7.28 -8.70 -2.39
N ILE A 27 6.33 -9.45 -1.84
CA ILE A 27 6.61 -10.43 -0.76
C ILE A 27 7.51 -11.57 -1.26
N LYS A 28 7.31 -12.07 -2.48
CA LYS A 28 8.13 -13.17 -3.04
C LYS A 28 9.59 -12.77 -3.23
N LEU A 29 9.84 -11.50 -3.54
CA LEU A 29 11.18 -10.92 -3.66
C LEU A 29 11.78 -10.51 -2.31
N GLY A 30 11.05 -10.72 -1.21
CA GLY A 30 11.50 -10.48 0.16
C GLY A 30 11.42 -9.02 0.62
N HIS A 31 10.64 -8.17 -0.06
CA HIS A 31 10.43 -6.80 0.37
C HIS A 31 9.41 -6.71 1.51
N PRO A 32 9.72 -6.00 2.62
CA PRO A 32 8.70 -5.62 3.59
C PRO A 32 7.60 -4.84 2.87
N THR A 33 6.39 -5.38 2.87
CA THR A 33 5.29 -4.90 2.01
C THR A 33 4.16 -4.34 2.86
N PHE A 34 3.75 -3.13 2.49
CA PHE A 34 2.65 -2.39 3.08
C PHE A 34 1.58 -2.17 2.02
N VAL A 35 0.31 -2.26 2.41
CA VAL A 35 -0.83 -1.96 1.54
C VAL A 35 -1.67 -0.88 2.18
N PHE A 36 -1.89 0.22 1.47
CA PHE A 36 -2.87 1.23 1.87
C PHE A 36 -4.22 0.89 1.26
N ALA A 37 -5.20 0.58 2.10
CA ALA A 37 -6.52 0.12 1.67
C ALA A 37 -7.63 0.87 2.40
N ARG A 38 -8.77 1.07 1.72
CA ARG A 38 -9.96 1.61 2.37
C ARG A 38 -10.41 0.68 3.52
N PRO A 39 -10.88 1.24 4.65
CA PRO A 39 -11.39 0.47 5.78
C PRO A 39 -12.37 -0.62 5.35
N LEU A 40 -12.37 -1.74 6.07
CA LEU A 40 -13.39 -2.77 5.90
C LEU A 40 -14.65 -2.30 6.63
N THR A 41 -15.75 -2.22 5.89
CA THR A 41 -17.10 -1.95 6.40
C THR A 41 -17.96 -3.22 6.33
N PRO A 42 -19.12 -3.28 7.02
CA PRO A 42 -20.07 -4.38 6.88
C PRO A 42 -20.53 -4.67 5.44
N GLN A 43 -20.46 -3.67 4.56
CA GLN A 43 -20.79 -3.78 3.13
C GLN A 43 -19.61 -4.23 2.26
N SER A 44 -18.44 -4.49 2.86
CA SER A 44 -17.29 -4.99 2.12
C SER A 44 -17.55 -6.39 1.57
N THR A 45 -17.13 -6.63 0.33
CA THR A 45 -17.29 -7.94 -0.30
C THR A 45 -16.48 -9.00 0.44
N ILE A 46 -17.00 -10.23 0.45
CA ILE A 46 -16.31 -11.40 1.04
C ILE A 46 -14.90 -11.55 0.45
N ASN A 47 -14.76 -11.33 -0.86
CA ASN A 47 -13.46 -11.38 -1.54
C ASN A 47 -12.46 -10.38 -0.97
N LYS A 48 -12.87 -9.13 -0.72
CA LYS A 48 -11.99 -8.11 -0.12
C LYS A 48 -11.57 -8.50 1.30
N ILE A 49 -12.51 -9.01 2.10
CA ILE A 49 -12.24 -9.46 3.48
C ILE A 49 -11.25 -10.63 3.49
N ASN A 50 -11.46 -11.63 2.64
CA ASN A 50 -10.57 -12.79 2.53
C ASN A 50 -9.17 -12.38 2.04
N LEU A 51 -9.09 -11.46 1.08
CA LEU A 51 -7.82 -10.95 0.57
C LEU A 51 -7.03 -10.20 1.65
N HIS A 52 -7.71 -9.39 2.48
CA HIS A 52 -7.06 -8.74 3.63
C HIS A 52 -6.47 -9.78 4.60
N LYS A 53 -7.20 -10.86 4.90
CA LYS A 53 -6.70 -11.95 5.75
C LYS A 53 -5.51 -12.66 5.12
N GLU A 54 -5.58 -12.98 3.83
CA GLU A 54 -4.49 -13.62 3.08
C GLU A 54 -3.21 -12.78 3.10
N PHE A 55 -3.34 -11.47 2.89
CA PHE A 55 -2.22 -10.53 2.96
C PHE A 55 -1.59 -10.49 4.36
N GLN A 56 -2.41 -10.36 5.40
CA GLN A 56 -1.93 -10.35 6.77
C GLN A 56 -1.24 -11.67 7.15
N SER A 57 -1.80 -12.83 6.76
CA SER A 57 -1.15 -14.13 6.99
C SER A 57 0.16 -14.30 6.23
N SER A 58 0.35 -13.54 5.14
CA SER A 58 1.56 -13.52 4.34
C SER A 58 2.59 -12.48 4.81
N GLY A 59 2.36 -11.82 5.95
CA GLY A 59 3.26 -10.81 6.52
C GLY A 59 3.13 -9.41 5.92
N VAL A 60 2.09 -9.14 5.14
CA VAL A 60 1.80 -7.79 4.61
C VAL A 60 1.17 -6.95 5.71
N THR A 61 1.67 -5.73 5.89
CA THR A 61 1.07 -4.75 6.81
C THR A 61 0.00 -3.95 6.07
N ILE A 62 -1.26 -4.06 6.50
CA ILE A 62 -2.36 -3.30 5.90
C ILE A 62 -2.64 -2.04 6.73
N ILE A 63 -2.51 -0.88 6.11
CA ILE A 63 -2.90 0.41 6.67
C ILE A 63 -4.28 0.75 6.13
N GLN A 64 -5.26 0.82 7.03
CA GLN A 64 -6.62 1.17 6.66
C GLN A 64 -6.84 2.68 6.72
N GLY A 65 -7.24 3.29 5.61
CA GLY A 65 -7.53 4.72 5.55
C GLY A 65 -8.09 5.18 4.21
N GLU A 66 -8.42 6.47 4.15
CA GLU A 66 -8.92 7.17 2.97
C GLU A 66 -7.83 8.09 2.40
N LEU A 67 -7.86 8.31 1.08
CA LEU A 67 -6.85 9.14 0.39
C LEU A 67 -6.87 10.61 0.84
N LYS A 68 -7.96 11.05 1.49
CA LYS A 68 -8.10 12.39 2.06
C LYS A 68 -7.44 12.54 3.44
N GLU A 69 -7.02 11.44 4.08
CA GLU A 69 -6.34 11.46 5.38
C GLU A 69 -4.84 11.79 5.20
N HIS A 70 -4.52 13.03 4.80
CA HIS A 70 -3.15 13.44 4.43
C HIS A 70 -2.10 13.06 5.48
N GLU A 71 -2.31 13.42 6.75
CA GLU A 71 -1.37 13.13 7.84
C GLU A 71 -1.08 11.64 8.03
N LYS A 72 -2.09 10.80 7.80
CA LYS A 72 -1.96 9.35 7.90
C LYS A 72 -1.12 8.78 6.76
N ILE A 73 -1.30 9.34 5.56
CA ILE A 73 -0.48 8.99 4.39
C ILE A 73 0.97 9.42 4.64
N VAL A 74 1.20 10.66 5.11
CA VAL A 74 2.55 11.13 5.47
C VAL A 74 3.19 10.22 6.52
N ALA A 75 2.46 9.83 7.56
CA ALA A 75 2.97 8.98 8.64
C ALA A 75 3.44 7.61 8.14
N ILE A 76 2.73 6.97 7.20
CA ILE A 76 3.19 5.70 6.62
C ILE A 76 4.32 5.92 5.60
N LEU A 77 4.29 7.00 4.82
CA LEU A 77 5.32 7.31 3.82
C LEU A 77 6.71 7.48 4.47
N ARG A 78 6.77 8.09 5.66
CA ARG A 78 8.00 8.21 6.46
C ARG A 78 8.62 6.88 6.88
N GLN A 79 7.88 5.77 6.79
CA GLN A 79 8.32 4.45 7.21
C GLN A 79 8.73 3.53 6.05
N VAL A 80 8.52 3.97 4.80
CA VAL A 80 8.76 3.17 3.59
C VAL A 80 9.77 3.84 2.65
N ASP A 81 10.33 3.08 1.72
CA ASP A 81 11.32 3.58 0.76
C ASP A 81 10.70 3.87 -0.62
N ILE A 82 9.73 3.05 -1.04
CA ILE A 82 9.15 3.05 -2.38
C ILE A 82 7.62 3.09 -2.29
N VAL A 83 6.99 3.84 -3.19
CA VAL A 83 5.54 3.90 -3.36
C VAL A 83 5.15 3.36 -4.74
N ILE A 84 4.19 2.45 -4.76
CA ILE A 84 3.56 1.95 -5.99
C ILE A 84 2.07 2.29 -5.93
N SER A 85 1.56 2.97 -6.95
CA SER A 85 0.13 3.21 -7.10
C SER A 85 -0.44 2.34 -8.21
N VAL A 86 -1.43 1.51 -7.85
CA VAL A 86 -2.20 0.67 -8.77
C VAL A 86 -3.70 0.98 -8.64
N LEU A 87 -4.01 2.27 -8.46
CA LEU A 87 -5.37 2.75 -8.37
C LEU A 87 -6.09 2.64 -9.72
N PRO A 88 -7.40 2.34 -9.75
CA PRO A 88 -8.17 2.25 -10.98
C PRO A 88 -8.35 3.62 -11.63
N PHE A 89 -8.66 3.65 -12.93
CA PHE A 89 -8.79 4.87 -13.72
C PHE A 89 -9.63 5.99 -13.06
N PRO A 90 -10.81 5.73 -12.45
CA PRO A 90 -11.59 6.78 -11.80
C PRO A 90 -10.88 7.48 -10.63
N GLN A 91 -9.86 6.84 -10.05
CA GLN A 91 -9.10 7.35 -8.90
C GLN A 91 -7.73 7.91 -9.30
N VAL A 92 -7.46 8.05 -10.60
CA VAL A 92 -6.24 8.72 -11.09
C VAL A 92 -6.13 10.14 -10.55
N PRO A 93 -7.19 10.98 -10.53
CA PRO A 93 -7.12 12.32 -9.95
C PRO A 93 -6.77 12.31 -8.46
N ASP A 94 -7.22 11.29 -7.71
CA ASP A 94 -6.97 11.18 -6.27
C ASP A 94 -5.49 10.92 -5.94
N GLN A 95 -4.65 10.56 -6.92
CA GLN A 95 -3.21 10.38 -6.73
C GLN A 95 -2.49 11.68 -6.33
N ILE A 96 -3.11 12.84 -6.53
CA ILE A 96 -2.56 14.12 -6.07
C ILE A 96 -2.30 14.12 -4.57
N HIS A 97 -3.18 13.50 -3.76
CA HIS A 97 -3.00 13.39 -2.31
C HIS A 97 -1.76 12.57 -1.94
N ILE A 98 -1.45 11.53 -2.73
CA ILE A 98 -0.23 10.71 -2.54
C ILE A 98 1.00 11.55 -2.89
N ILE A 99 0.98 12.29 -4.00
CA ILE A 99 2.09 13.14 -4.44
C ILE A 99 2.38 14.23 -3.41
N GLU A 100 1.35 14.91 -2.91
CA GLU A 100 1.49 15.94 -1.88
C GLU A 100 2.09 15.35 -0.59
N ALA A 101 1.61 14.20 -0.14
CA ALA A 101 2.15 13.54 1.05
C ALA A 101 3.61 13.07 0.85
N ILE A 102 3.98 12.62 -0.36
CA ILE A 102 5.38 12.25 -0.69
C ILE A 102 6.30 13.46 -0.54
N LYS A 103 5.88 14.65 -1.02
CA LYS A 103 6.66 15.89 -0.86
C LYS A 103 6.93 16.23 0.60
N VAL A 104 5.95 15.99 1.49
CA VAL A 104 6.07 16.25 2.94
C VAL A 104 6.91 15.19 3.64
N ALA A 105 6.83 13.93 3.21
CA ALA A 105 7.58 12.83 3.82
C ALA A 105 9.09 12.92 3.53
N SER A 106 9.48 13.37 2.33
CA SER A 106 10.87 13.66 1.92
C SER A 106 11.89 12.50 1.97
N ASN A 107 11.42 11.25 2.13
CA ASN A 107 12.26 10.06 2.26
C ASN A 107 12.02 8.98 1.19
N ILE A 108 11.14 9.24 0.23
CA ILE A 108 10.82 8.30 -0.86
C ILE A 108 11.89 8.39 -1.95
N LYS A 109 12.34 7.23 -2.43
CA LYS A 109 13.41 7.07 -3.44
C LYS A 109 12.90 7.23 -4.87
#